data_AF-A0A6J4FF81-F1
#
_entry.id   AF-A0A6J4FF81-F1
#
_cell.length_a   1.000
_cell.length_b   1.000
_cell.length_c   1.000
_cell.angle_alpha   90.00
_cell.angle_beta   90.00
_cell.angle_gamma   90.00
#
_symmetry.space_group_name_H-M   'P 1'
#
loop_
_entity.id
_entity.type
_entity.pdbx_description
1 polymer ?
#
loop_
_entity_poly.entity_id
_entity_poly.type
_entity_poly.pdbx_seq_one_letter_code
_entity_poly.pdbx_strand_id
1 'polypeptide(L)'
;MLTSEILSSPEIAELAKAMVRVQQALTPACKDAENPFVKNRYASLNSVIEACRDALIAQSIWVAQYPVAAEAGHLGLVTKLVHGDSGQWQSSLMVMPLPKIDPQGYGSALTYARRYGLATLVGMVSEADDDAEAATPQRGKSSRAAERRNSPPPTPPTQSTDVLAGLPKIDGINYQTVTAGNGKLCITASGNVRDKRPFLQEAGFRWDGNRKLWWRYAA
;
A
#
# COMPACT_ATOMS: atom_id res chain seq x y z
N MET A 1 -25.69 -0.90 9.71
CA MET A 1 -26.78 -1.61 9.00
C MET A 1 -26.35 -1.71 7.55
N LEU A 2 -25.69 -2.80 7.15
CA LEU A 2 -25.38 -3.05 5.74
C LEU A 2 -26.66 -3.60 5.11
N THR A 3 -27.40 -2.73 4.44
CA THR A 3 -28.55 -3.08 3.62
C THR A 3 -28.12 -4.11 2.58
N SER A 4 -28.96 -5.13 2.33
CA SER A 4 -28.84 -6.10 1.23
C SER A 4 -28.28 -5.45 -0.04
N GLU A 5 -26.96 -5.59 -0.27
CA GLU A 5 -26.35 -5.05 -1.47
C GLU A 5 -26.60 -6.01 -2.62
N ILE A 6 -27.51 -5.63 -3.50
CA ILE A 6 -27.64 -6.26 -4.81
C ILE A 6 -26.35 -5.95 -5.56
N LEU A 7 -25.53 -6.97 -5.79
CA LEU A 7 -24.23 -6.84 -6.46
C LEU A 7 -24.29 -7.16 -7.96
N SER A 8 -25.46 -7.40 -8.53
CA SER A 8 -25.65 -7.61 -9.98
C SER A 8 -27.04 -7.22 -10.45
N SER A 9 -27.22 -7.02 -11.74
CA SER A 9 -28.54 -6.91 -12.36
C SER A 9 -29.33 -8.24 -12.26
N PRO A 10 -30.67 -8.22 -12.31
CA PRO A 10 -31.49 -9.43 -12.28
C PRO A 10 -31.14 -10.44 -13.39
N GLU A 11 -30.74 -9.92 -14.55
CA GLU A 11 -30.25 -10.70 -15.68
C GLU A 11 -28.79 -10.38 -15.94
N ILE A 12 -28.00 -11.40 -16.28
CA ILE A 12 -26.57 -11.27 -16.56
C ILE A 12 -26.13 -11.95 -17.86
N ALA A 13 -27.07 -12.46 -18.67
CA ALA A 13 -26.74 -13.31 -19.82
C ALA A 13 -25.85 -12.63 -20.87
N GLU A 14 -26.11 -11.37 -21.20
CA GLU A 14 -25.32 -10.61 -22.19
C GLU A 14 -23.97 -10.18 -21.60
N LEU A 15 -23.97 -9.74 -20.34
CA LEU A 15 -22.74 -9.45 -19.61
C LEU A 15 -21.84 -10.70 -19.53
N ALA A 16 -22.41 -11.87 -19.21
CA ALA A 16 -21.66 -13.11 -19.11
C ALA A 16 -21.06 -13.52 -20.45
N LYS A 17 -21.80 -13.42 -21.56
CA LYS A 17 -21.28 -13.68 -22.91
C LYS A 17 -20.12 -12.74 -23.25
N ALA A 18 -20.25 -11.45 -22.94
CA ALA A 18 -19.19 -10.47 -23.14
C ALA A 18 -17.95 -10.80 -22.28
N MET A 19 -18.14 -11.10 -21.00
CA MET A 19 -17.05 -11.42 -20.07
C MET A 19 -16.31 -12.71 -20.41
N VAL A 20 -16.95 -13.71 -21.01
CA VAL A 20 -16.25 -14.91 -21.55
C VAL A 20 -15.27 -14.51 -22.65
N ARG A 21 -15.66 -13.61 -23.56
CA ARG A 21 -14.76 -13.09 -24.61
C ARG A 21 -13.66 -12.20 -24.04
N VAL A 22 -13.96 -11.42 -23.01
CA VAL A 22 -12.94 -10.67 -22.25
C VAL A 22 -11.90 -11.65 -21.72
N GLN A 23 -12.32 -12.70 -21.01
CA GLN A 23 -11.41 -13.70 -20.44
C GLN A 23 -10.53 -14.38 -21.48
N GLN A 24 -11.05 -14.65 -22.68
CA GLN A 24 -10.26 -15.22 -23.79
C GLN A 24 -9.16 -14.27 -24.29
N ALA A 25 -9.38 -12.96 -24.17
CA ALA A 25 -8.44 -11.93 -24.62
C ALA A 25 -7.57 -11.35 -23.50
N LEU A 26 -7.83 -11.70 -22.23
CA LEU A 26 -7.08 -11.17 -21.09
C LEU A 26 -5.62 -11.61 -21.13
N THR A 27 -4.73 -10.65 -20.92
CA THR A 27 -3.31 -10.90 -20.69
C THR A 27 -2.99 -10.82 -19.20
N PRO A 28 -1.98 -11.57 -18.71
CA PRO A 28 -1.48 -11.37 -17.35
C PRO A 28 -0.99 -9.93 -17.13
N ALA A 29 -1.27 -9.35 -15.96
CA ALA A 29 -0.70 -8.05 -15.61
C ALA A 29 0.82 -8.16 -15.39
N CYS A 30 1.57 -7.21 -15.96
CA CYS A 30 3.02 -7.14 -15.77
C CYS A 30 3.35 -6.71 -14.33
N LYS A 31 4.29 -7.41 -13.67
CA LYS A 31 4.85 -6.97 -12.39
C LYS A 31 5.86 -5.84 -12.64
N ASP A 32 5.37 -4.62 -12.73
CA ASP A 32 6.11 -3.42 -13.11
C ASP A 32 6.61 -2.60 -11.89
N ALA A 33 6.10 -2.87 -10.70
CA ALA A 33 6.45 -2.17 -9.46
C ALA A 33 7.18 -3.10 -8.47
N GLU A 34 7.87 -2.51 -7.50
CA GLU A 34 8.58 -3.22 -6.42
C GLU A 34 8.22 -2.63 -5.07
N ASN A 35 7.90 -3.50 -4.10
CA ASN A 35 7.62 -3.08 -2.75
C ASN A 35 8.97 -2.73 -2.04
N PRO A 36 9.17 -1.49 -1.56
CA PRO A 36 10.45 -1.07 -1.00
C PRO A 36 10.82 -1.77 0.33
N PHE A 37 9.84 -2.36 1.03
CA PHE A 37 10.04 -3.00 2.32
C PHE A 37 10.41 -4.48 2.19
N VAL A 38 9.69 -5.22 1.34
CA VAL A 38 9.88 -6.67 1.15
C VAL A 38 10.61 -7.03 -0.15
N LYS A 39 10.86 -6.06 -1.04
CA LYS A 39 11.57 -6.20 -2.33
C LYS A 39 10.94 -7.19 -3.32
N ASN A 40 9.68 -7.54 -3.10
CA ASN A 40 8.90 -8.32 -4.06
C ASN A 40 8.33 -7.41 -5.14
N ARG A 41 8.29 -7.92 -6.38
CA ARG A 41 7.67 -7.23 -7.51
C ARG A 41 6.17 -7.53 -7.55
N TYR A 42 5.37 -6.53 -7.86
CA TYR A 42 3.92 -6.59 -7.92
C TYR A 42 3.40 -5.87 -9.17
N ALA A 43 2.17 -6.18 -9.60
CA ALA A 43 1.54 -5.48 -10.71
C ALA A 43 0.92 -4.16 -10.25
N SER A 44 1.30 -3.02 -10.81
CA SER A 44 0.72 -1.74 -10.45
C SER A 44 -0.76 -1.63 -10.87
N LEU A 45 -1.49 -0.64 -10.34
CA LEU A 45 -2.85 -0.33 -10.81
C LEU A 45 -2.88 -0.04 -12.32
N ASN A 46 -1.86 0.64 -12.85
CA ASN A 46 -1.76 0.93 -14.28
C ASN A 46 -1.60 -0.36 -15.08
N SER A 47 -0.70 -1.25 -14.65
CA SER A 47 -0.48 -2.55 -15.28
C SER A 47 -1.75 -3.40 -15.33
N VAL A 48 -2.53 -3.45 -14.24
CA VAL A 48 -3.82 -4.15 -14.21
C VAL A 48 -4.82 -3.53 -15.19
N ILE A 49 -4.92 -2.20 -15.23
CA ILE A 49 -5.82 -1.50 -16.16
C ILE A 49 -5.42 -1.77 -17.61
N GLU A 50 -4.13 -1.66 -17.95
CA GLU A 50 -3.63 -1.89 -19.31
C GLU A 50 -3.88 -3.33 -19.75
N ALA A 51 -3.69 -4.30 -18.87
CA ALA A 51 -3.88 -5.72 -19.15
C ALA A 51 -5.34 -6.13 -19.46
N CYS A 52 -6.33 -5.31 -19.08
CA CYS A 52 -7.74 -5.61 -19.36
C CYS A 52 -8.48 -4.55 -20.19
N ARG A 53 -7.96 -3.33 -20.33
CA ARG A 53 -8.67 -2.19 -20.96
C ARG A 53 -9.20 -2.54 -22.34
N ASP A 54 -8.34 -3.04 -23.22
CA ASP A 54 -8.71 -3.25 -24.61
C ASP A 54 -9.70 -4.40 -24.76
N ALA A 55 -9.51 -5.48 -23.98
CA ALA A 55 -10.43 -6.62 -23.94
C ALA A 55 -11.84 -6.21 -23.46
N LEU A 56 -11.91 -5.36 -22.43
CA LEU A 56 -13.17 -4.85 -21.88
C LEU A 56 -13.89 -3.93 -22.88
N ILE A 57 -13.18 -2.95 -23.45
CA ILE A 57 -13.77 -2.00 -24.40
C ILE A 57 -14.23 -2.70 -25.68
N ALA A 58 -13.49 -3.70 -26.16
CA ALA A 58 -13.87 -4.50 -27.34
C ALA A 58 -15.19 -5.28 -27.13
N GLN A 59 -15.62 -5.49 -25.89
CA GLN A 59 -16.87 -6.14 -25.53
C GLN A 59 -17.89 -5.19 -24.90
N SER A 60 -17.76 -3.87 -25.17
CA SER A 60 -18.65 -2.83 -24.64
C SER A 60 -18.75 -2.83 -23.10
N ILE A 61 -17.69 -3.20 -22.38
CA ILE A 61 -17.70 -3.22 -20.91
C ILE A 61 -17.15 -1.91 -20.35
N TRP A 62 -18.02 -1.17 -19.65
CA TRP A 62 -17.66 -0.02 -18.86
C TRP A 62 -17.26 -0.43 -17.43
N VAL A 63 -16.09 0.02 -16.99
CA VAL A 63 -15.60 -0.15 -15.61
C VAL A 63 -15.85 1.13 -14.82
N ALA A 64 -16.52 1.01 -13.67
CA ALA A 64 -16.69 2.08 -12.70
C ALA A 64 -16.12 1.66 -11.34
N GLN A 65 -15.36 2.55 -10.70
CA GLN A 65 -14.87 2.36 -9.33
C GLN A 65 -15.10 3.62 -8.53
N TYR A 66 -15.82 3.51 -7.41
CA TYR A 66 -16.17 4.66 -6.59
C TYR A 66 -16.20 4.29 -5.10
N PRO A 67 -15.67 5.15 -4.21
CA PRO A 67 -15.76 4.92 -2.79
C PRO A 67 -17.21 4.93 -2.30
N VAL A 68 -17.49 4.15 -1.27
CA VAL A 68 -18.78 4.13 -0.58
C VAL A 68 -18.58 4.27 0.93
N ALA A 69 -19.66 4.55 1.65
CA ALA A 69 -19.63 4.62 3.10
C ALA A 69 -19.14 3.30 3.70
N ALA A 70 -18.24 3.39 4.67
CA ALA A 70 -17.72 2.28 5.45
C ALA A 70 -17.59 2.71 6.92
N GLU A 71 -17.25 1.75 7.79
CA GLU A 71 -16.98 2.03 9.19
C GLU A 71 -15.80 3.01 9.36
N ALA A 72 -15.76 3.72 10.48
CA ALA A 72 -14.66 4.63 10.78
C ALA A 72 -13.31 3.90 10.70
N GLY A 73 -12.32 4.55 10.09
CA GLY A 73 -11.00 3.93 9.86
C GLY A 73 -10.96 2.89 8.74
N HIS A 74 -12.02 2.73 7.96
CA HIS A 74 -12.06 1.83 6.80
C HIS A 74 -12.35 2.58 5.50
N LEU A 75 -11.93 2.00 4.39
CA LEU A 75 -12.33 2.36 3.04
C LEU A 75 -13.33 1.31 2.53
N GLY A 76 -14.48 1.77 2.03
CA GLY A 76 -15.35 0.98 1.17
C GLY A 76 -15.17 1.39 -0.28
N LEU A 77 -15.04 0.42 -1.18
CA LEU A 77 -14.93 0.63 -2.62
C LEU A 77 -15.87 -0.31 -3.36
N VAL A 78 -16.74 0.25 -4.21
CA VAL A 78 -17.47 -0.54 -5.20
C VAL A 78 -16.67 -0.53 -6.50
N THR A 79 -16.44 -1.72 -7.06
CA THR A 79 -15.99 -1.91 -8.44
C THR A 79 -17.13 -2.54 -9.24
N LYS A 80 -17.49 -1.96 -10.38
CA LYS A 80 -18.65 -2.36 -11.19
C LYS A 80 -18.25 -2.51 -12.66
N LEU A 81 -18.70 -3.59 -13.29
CA LEU A 81 -18.66 -3.83 -14.73
C LEU A 81 -20.07 -3.67 -15.27
N VAL A 82 -20.24 -2.86 -16.30
CA VAL A 82 -21.53 -2.62 -16.97
C VAL A 82 -21.37 -2.94 -18.44
N HIS A 83 -22.21 -3.82 -18.97
CA HIS A 83 -22.30 -4.06 -20.40
C HIS A 83 -23.09 -2.92 -21.04
N GLY A 84 -22.42 -2.11 -21.87
CA GLY A 84 -22.97 -0.89 -22.45
C GLY A 84 -24.21 -1.13 -23.31
N ASP A 85 -24.24 -2.26 -24.03
CA ASP A 85 -25.32 -2.54 -24.99
C ASP A 85 -26.61 -3.02 -24.31
N SER A 86 -26.51 -3.82 -23.24
CA SER A 86 -27.67 -4.36 -22.53
C SER A 86 -28.00 -3.66 -21.20
N GLY A 87 -27.08 -2.86 -20.67
CA GLY A 87 -27.19 -2.27 -19.34
C GLY A 87 -27.02 -3.27 -18.18
N GLN A 88 -26.82 -4.57 -18.47
CA GLN A 88 -26.56 -5.58 -17.44
C GLN A 88 -25.24 -5.30 -16.74
N TRP A 89 -25.18 -5.57 -15.44
CA TRP A 89 -24.03 -5.20 -14.63
C TRP A 89 -23.75 -6.21 -13.51
N GLN A 90 -22.49 -6.26 -13.10
CA GLN A 90 -22.05 -6.94 -11.90
C GLN A 90 -21.10 -6.03 -11.14
N SER A 91 -21.02 -6.18 -9.83
CA SER A 91 -20.17 -5.37 -8.98
C SER A 91 -19.66 -6.16 -7.79
N SER A 92 -18.61 -5.63 -7.16
CA SER A 92 -18.06 -6.14 -5.92
C SER A 92 -17.84 -4.96 -4.97
N LEU A 93 -18.20 -5.16 -3.70
CA LEU A 93 -17.82 -4.28 -2.61
C LEU A 93 -16.56 -4.84 -1.94
N MET A 94 -15.51 -4.02 -1.87
CA MET A 94 -14.34 -4.26 -1.04
C MET A 94 -14.34 -3.30 0.14
N VAL A 95 -14.21 -3.83 1.36
CA VAL A 95 -13.99 -3.04 2.56
C VAL A 95 -12.64 -3.42 3.15
N MET A 96 -11.78 -2.42 3.41
CA MET A 96 -10.46 -2.65 3.98
C MET A 96 -10.11 -1.57 5.02
N PRO A 97 -9.30 -1.90 6.04
CA PRO A 97 -8.83 -0.91 7.01
C PRO A 97 -7.89 0.09 6.32
N LEU A 98 -7.91 1.33 6.79
CA LEU A 98 -6.93 2.33 6.41
C LEU A 98 -5.60 2.04 7.13
N PRO A 99 -4.44 2.13 6.43
CA PRO A 99 -3.14 1.97 7.08
C PRO A 99 -2.85 3.11 8.07
N LYS A 100 -3.40 4.30 7.79
CA LYS A 100 -3.42 5.48 8.67
C LYS A 100 -4.73 6.22 8.45
N ILE A 101 -5.28 6.78 9.53
CA ILE A 101 -6.51 7.59 9.49
C ILE A 101 -6.13 9.04 9.12
N ASP A 102 -5.63 9.21 7.91
CA ASP A 102 -5.25 10.49 7.33
C ASP A 102 -5.49 10.47 5.80
N PRO A 103 -5.44 11.63 5.11
CA PRO A 103 -5.67 11.68 3.67
C PRO A 103 -4.71 10.81 2.83
N GLN A 104 -3.46 10.65 3.28
CA GLN A 104 -2.46 9.85 2.56
C GLN A 104 -2.78 8.36 2.69
N GLY A 105 -3.13 7.91 3.89
CA GLY A 105 -3.59 6.57 4.20
C GLY A 105 -4.82 6.21 3.38
N TYR A 106 -5.79 7.12 3.29
CA TYR A 106 -6.95 6.96 2.41
C TYR A 106 -6.56 6.82 0.93
N GLY A 107 -5.70 7.70 0.40
CA GLY A 107 -5.25 7.63 -0.99
C GLY A 107 -4.49 6.32 -1.32
N SER A 108 -3.65 5.85 -0.39
CA SER A 108 -2.93 4.59 -0.54
C SER A 108 -3.87 3.37 -0.52
N ALA A 109 -4.82 3.34 0.42
CA ALA A 109 -5.85 2.30 0.49
C ALA A 109 -6.73 2.30 -0.75
N LEU A 110 -7.10 3.48 -1.27
CA LEU A 110 -7.92 3.60 -2.48
C LEU A 110 -7.19 3.05 -3.71
N THR A 111 -5.91 3.38 -3.87
CA THR A 111 -5.10 2.82 -4.97
C THR A 111 -5.00 1.31 -4.87
N TYR A 112 -4.80 0.79 -3.67
CA TYR A 112 -4.76 -0.66 -3.41
C TYR A 112 -6.11 -1.33 -3.72
N ALA A 113 -7.21 -0.83 -3.14
CA ALA A 113 -8.54 -1.37 -3.33
C ALA A 113 -8.97 -1.36 -4.81
N ARG A 114 -8.64 -0.30 -5.55
CA ARG A 114 -8.95 -0.24 -7.00
C ARG A 114 -8.24 -1.32 -7.79
N ARG A 115 -6.99 -1.60 -7.45
CA ARG A 115 -6.20 -2.63 -8.12
C ARG A 115 -6.81 -4.02 -7.91
N TYR A 116 -7.01 -4.42 -6.66
CA TYR A 116 -7.56 -5.75 -6.36
C TYR A 116 -9.03 -5.88 -6.74
N GLY A 117 -9.83 -4.83 -6.50
CA GLY A 117 -11.24 -4.82 -6.89
C GLY A 117 -11.43 -5.04 -8.40
N LEU A 118 -10.59 -4.41 -9.23
CA LEU A 118 -10.61 -4.65 -10.67
C LEU A 118 -10.11 -6.05 -11.02
N ALA A 119 -8.91 -6.42 -10.57
CA ALA A 119 -8.29 -7.70 -10.90
C ALA A 119 -9.19 -8.89 -10.54
N THR A 120 -9.80 -8.88 -9.34
CA THR A 120 -10.72 -9.92 -8.89
C THR A 120 -11.97 -9.99 -9.76
N LEU A 121 -12.56 -8.85 -10.12
CA LEU A 121 -13.83 -8.82 -10.86
C LEU A 121 -13.67 -9.24 -12.33
N VAL A 122 -12.49 -9.04 -12.93
CA VAL A 122 -12.18 -9.52 -14.29
C VAL A 122 -11.61 -10.94 -14.31
N GLY A 123 -11.24 -11.50 -13.16
CA GLY A 123 -10.64 -12.83 -13.05
C GLY A 123 -9.15 -12.87 -13.43
N MET A 124 -8.41 -11.80 -13.17
CA MET A 124 -6.99 -11.67 -13.49
C MET A 124 -6.11 -12.02 -12.31
N VAL A 125 -5.14 -12.90 -12.53
CA VAL A 125 -4.04 -13.13 -11.58
C VAL A 125 -3.03 -11.99 -11.73
N SER A 126 -2.95 -11.12 -10.72
CA SER A 126 -2.02 -9.99 -10.69
C SER A 126 -0.80 -10.23 -9.78
N GLU A 127 -0.88 -11.20 -8.86
CA GLU A 127 0.16 -11.47 -7.86
C GLU A 127 0.51 -12.97 -7.77
N ALA A 128 1.63 -13.28 -7.10
CA ALA A 128 1.86 -14.63 -6.58
C ALA A 128 1.14 -14.76 -5.23
N ASP A 129 0.71 -15.96 -4.84
CA ASP A 129 -0.12 -16.23 -3.64
C ASP A 129 0.53 -15.83 -2.29
N ASP A 130 1.79 -15.36 -2.32
CA ASP A 130 2.61 -15.05 -1.14
C ASP A 130 2.56 -13.58 -0.67
N ASP A 131 1.81 -12.69 -1.32
CA ASP A 131 1.86 -11.23 -1.05
C ASP A 131 0.99 -10.78 0.16
N ALA A 132 0.15 -11.67 0.69
CA ALA A 132 -0.71 -11.37 1.84
C ALA A 132 0.07 -11.21 3.16
N GLU A 133 1.22 -11.88 3.30
CA GLU A 133 2.07 -11.81 4.50
C GLU A 133 2.70 -10.41 4.69
N ALA A 134 2.94 -9.67 3.60
CA ALA A 134 3.57 -8.35 3.66
C ALA A 134 2.61 -7.20 4.02
N ALA A 135 1.30 -7.38 3.80
CA ALA A 135 0.27 -6.37 4.10
C ALA A 135 -0.20 -6.42 5.56
N THR A 136 0.15 -7.49 6.29
CA THR A 136 -0.25 -7.65 7.68
C THR A 136 0.77 -6.96 8.58
N PRO A 137 0.40 -6.01 9.45
CA PRO A 137 1.31 -5.54 10.48
C PRO A 137 1.68 -6.76 11.34
N GLN A 138 2.96 -7.13 11.39
CA GLN A 138 3.44 -8.18 12.29
C GLN A 138 3.06 -7.78 13.72
N ARG A 139 1.94 -8.30 14.21
CA ARG A 139 1.60 -8.29 15.63
C ARG A 139 2.71 -9.06 16.30
N GLY A 140 3.55 -8.34 17.05
CA GLY A 140 4.74 -8.88 17.70
C GLY A 140 4.45 -10.23 18.33
N LYS A 141 5.29 -11.22 18.03
CA LYS A 141 5.27 -12.54 18.65
C LYS A 141 5.30 -12.34 20.18
N SER A 142 4.14 -12.49 20.81
CA SER A 142 4.02 -12.55 22.25
C SER A 142 4.60 -13.87 22.72
N SER A 143 5.87 -13.89 23.10
CA SER A 143 6.44 -14.96 23.90
C SER A 143 5.85 -14.86 25.30
N ARG A 144 4.89 -15.73 25.59
CA ARG A 144 4.36 -15.97 26.93
C ARG A 144 5.42 -16.76 27.72
N ALA A 145 6.07 -16.13 28.69
CA ALA A 145 6.79 -16.83 29.74
C ALA A 145 6.85 -15.98 31.02
N ALA A 146 6.16 -16.48 32.05
CA ALA A 146 6.42 -16.34 33.48
C ALA A 146 6.46 -14.92 34.10
N GLU A 147 5.30 -14.58 34.66
CA GLU A 147 5.10 -13.92 35.95
C GLU A 147 6.27 -14.05 36.95
N ARG A 148 6.94 -12.93 37.25
CA ARG A 148 7.47 -12.62 38.60
C ARG A 148 7.36 -11.12 38.91
N ARG A 149 6.73 -10.88 40.06
CA ARG A 149 6.50 -9.65 40.80
C ARG A 149 7.71 -8.70 40.84
N ASN A 150 7.48 -7.42 40.51
CA ASN A 150 7.72 -6.23 41.36
C ASN A 150 7.74 -4.97 40.49
N SER A 151 6.73 -4.12 40.62
CA SER A 151 6.69 -2.78 40.02
C SER A 151 7.36 -1.77 40.97
N PRO A 152 8.18 -0.82 40.47
CA PRO A 152 8.38 0.48 41.09
C PRO A 152 7.59 1.59 40.34
N PRO A 153 7.38 2.77 40.97
CA PRO A 153 6.37 3.78 40.60
C PRO A 153 6.78 4.67 39.39
N PRO A 154 5.85 5.47 38.81
CA PRO A 154 6.13 6.27 37.62
C PRO A 154 6.94 7.53 37.95
N THR A 155 7.84 7.93 37.05
CA THR A 155 8.56 9.22 37.08
C THR A 155 8.25 10.04 35.80
N PRO A 156 8.33 11.38 35.86
CA PRO A 156 7.57 12.37 35.06
C PRO A 156 8.13 12.63 33.64
N PRO A 157 7.42 13.39 32.77
CA PRO A 157 7.71 13.42 31.34
C PRO A 157 8.98 14.24 31.03
N THR A 158 9.91 13.64 30.29
CA THR A 158 11.08 14.35 29.76
C THR A 158 10.77 14.85 28.35
N GLN A 159 10.90 16.16 28.17
CA GLN A 159 10.75 16.89 26.93
C GLN A 159 11.68 16.35 25.83
N SER A 160 11.11 15.90 24.71
CA SER A 160 11.87 15.57 23.51
C SER A 160 12.20 16.84 22.73
N THR A 161 13.44 17.31 22.82
CA THR A 161 14.01 18.27 21.86
C THR A 161 14.05 17.62 20.47
N ASP A 162 13.39 18.24 19.49
CA ASP A 162 13.32 17.74 18.12
C ASP A 162 14.70 17.84 17.42
N VAL A 163 15.47 16.76 17.52
CA VAL A 163 16.81 16.59 16.96
C VAL A 163 16.88 16.68 15.43
N LEU A 164 15.73 16.68 14.74
CA LEU A 164 15.65 16.78 13.28
C LEU A 164 15.47 18.22 12.78
N ALA A 165 15.13 19.17 13.65
CA ALA A 165 14.81 20.55 13.27
C ALA A 165 15.97 21.34 12.62
N GLY A 166 17.22 20.90 12.80
CA GLY A 166 18.43 21.56 12.30
C GLY A 166 19.08 20.92 11.06
N LEU A 167 18.40 19.99 10.38
CA LEU A 167 18.96 19.29 9.22
C LEU A 167 18.67 20.01 7.89
N PRO A 168 19.60 19.99 6.93
CA PRO A 168 19.34 20.55 5.60
C PRO A 168 18.23 19.77 4.90
N LYS A 169 17.25 20.46 4.33
CA LYS A 169 16.21 19.83 3.51
C LYS A 169 16.79 19.54 2.13
N ILE A 170 17.11 18.28 1.85
CA ILE A 170 17.65 17.83 0.56
C ILE A 170 16.56 17.03 -0.18
N ASP A 171 16.24 17.43 -1.40
CA ASP A 171 15.23 16.75 -2.21
C ASP A 171 15.57 15.27 -2.43
N GLY A 172 14.61 14.42 -2.12
CA GLY A 172 14.74 12.97 -2.23
C GLY A 172 15.52 12.30 -1.10
N ILE A 173 15.85 13.03 -0.02
CA ILE A 173 16.52 12.49 1.18
C ILE A 173 15.56 12.52 2.36
N ASN A 174 15.45 11.37 3.05
CA ASN A 174 14.69 11.20 4.27
C ASN A 174 15.64 10.99 5.45
N TYR A 175 15.42 11.76 6.53
CA TYR A 175 16.18 11.63 7.77
C TYR A 175 15.41 10.85 8.83
N GLN A 176 16.11 10.01 9.58
CA GLN A 176 15.55 9.27 10.70
C GLN A 176 16.52 9.21 11.87
N THR A 177 16.00 9.39 13.09
CA THR A 177 16.76 9.24 14.32
C THR A 177 16.75 7.78 14.77
N VAL A 178 17.93 7.22 15.05
CA VAL A 178 18.13 5.84 15.49
C VAL A 178 19.07 5.83 16.69
N THR A 179 18.82 4.99 17.69
CA THR A 179 19.76 4.79 18.80
C THR A 179 20.81 3.76 18.38
N ALA A 180 22.08 4.15 18.33
CA ALA A 180 23.19 3.25 18.05
C ALA A 180 23.37 2.23 19.19
N GLY A 181 24.04 1.10 18.91
CA GLY A 181 24.23 0.02 19.89
C GLY A 181 25.01 0.40 21.16
N ASN A 182 25.63 1.59 21.17
CA ASN A 182 26.29 2.19 22.32
C ASN A 182 25.40 3.17 23.11
N GLY A 183 24.09 3.19 22.84
CA GLY A 183 23.10 4.07 23.49
C GLY A 183 23.10 5.52 23.00
N LYS A 184 24.00 5.89 22.07
CA LYS A 184 24.05 7.26 21.51
C LYS A 184 23.05 7.42 20.38
N LEU A 185 22.43 8.60 20.32
CA LEU A 185 21.47 8.95 19.27
C LEU A 185 22.22 9.30 17.97
N CYS A 186 21.84 8.70 16.86
CA CYS A 186 22.36 9.00 15.54
C CYS A 186 21.23 9.34 14.55
N ILE A 187 21.57 10.11 13.54
CA ILE A 187 20.67 10.51 12.45
C ILE A 187 21.15 9.77 11.21
N THR A 188 20.25 9.09 10.54
CA THR A 188 20.49 8.36 9.28
C THR A 188 19.80 9.07 8.13
N ALA A 189 20.40 9.03 6.94
CA ALA A 189 19.87 9.59 5.70
C ALA A 189 19.69 8.48 4.65
N SER A 190 18.48 8.39 4.10
CA SER A 190 18.06 7.40 3.09
C SER A 190 17.29 8.05 1.94
N GLY A 191 17.09 7.34 0.81
CA GLY A 191 16.45 7.88 -0.41
C GLY A 191 17.41 7.96 -1.59
N ASN A 192 17.34 9.02 -2.42
CA ASN A 192 18.27 9.24 -3.54
C ASN A 192 19.64 9.77 -3.07
N VAL A 193 20.33 8.97 -2.26
CA VAL A 193 21.63 9.32 -1.66
C VAL A 193 22.79 9.29 -2.65
N ARG A 194 22.63 8.69 -3.84
CA ARG A 194 23.72 8.49 -4.81
C ARG A 194 24.12 9.80 -5.49
N ASP A 195 23.14 10.62 -5.84
CA ASP A 195 23.35 11.91 -6.51
C ASP A 195 23.55 13.07 -5.51
N LYS A 196 23.34 12.80 -4.22
CA LYS A 196 23.37 13.80 -3.14
C LYS A 196 24.54 13.63 -2.16
N ARG A 197 25.52 12.78 -2.50
CA ARG A 197 26.70 12.50 -1.66
C ARG A 197 27.47 13.75 -1.22
N PRO A 198 27.74 14.75 -2.08
CA PRO A 198 28.50 15.94 -1.67
C PRO A 198 27.79 16.73 -0.56
N PHE A 199 26.46 16.89 -0.69
CA PHE A 199 25.63 17.60 0.29
C PHE A 199 25.53 16.84 1.63
N LEU A 200 25.49 15.50 1.60
CA LEU A 200 25.48 14.68 2.81
C LEU A 200 26.82 14.75 3.54
N GLN A 201 27.94 14.77 2.82
CA GLN A 201 29.27 14.96 3.39
C GLN A 201 29.44 16.34 4.03
N GLU A 202 28.98 17.40 3.37
CA GLU A 202 28.98 18.77 3.89
C GLU A 202 28.12 18.90 5.16
N ALA A 203 26.99 18.19 5.22
CA ALA A 203 26.14 18.10 6.40
C ALA A 203 26.70 17.20 7.53
N GLY A 204 27.91 16.64 7.34
CA GLY A 204 28.62 15.84 8.34
C GLY A 204 28.20 14.37 8.41
N PHE A 205 27.45 13.86 7.43
CA PHE A 205 27.11 12.45 7.35
C PHE A 205 28.27 11.63 6.79
N ARG A 206 28.39 10.38 7.27
CA ARG A 206 29.40 9.40 6.88
C ARG A 206 28.72 8.17 6.29
N TRP A 207 29.30 7.63 5.24
CA TRP A 207 28.82 6.39 4.62
C TRP A 207 29.23 5.17 5.44
N ASP A 208 28.27 4.30 5.73
CA ASP A 208 28.50 2.97 6.28
C ASP A 208 28.39 1.94 5.15
N GLY A 209 29.53 1.35 4.75
CA GLY A 209 29.59 0.35 3.68
C GLY A 209 28.90 -0.98 4.02
N ASN A 210 28.78 -1.32 5.30
CA ASN A 210 28.13 -2.55 5.75
C ASN A 210 26.61 -2.37 5.76
N ARG A 211 26.12 -1.21 6.20
CA ARG A 211 24.69 -0.89 6.29
C ARG A 211 24.13 -0.22 5.04
N LYS A 212 25.00 0.14 4.09
CA LYS A 212 24.68 0.86 2.85
C LYS A 212 23.83 2.12 3.09
N LEU A 213 24.17 2.91 4.11
CA LEU A 213 23.46 4.14 4.47
C LEU A 213 24.41 5.24 4.93
N TRP A 214 23.91 6.49 4.93
CA TRP A 214 24.63 7.64 5.46
C TRP A 214 24.17 7.93 6.90
N TRP A 215 25.09 8.23 7.82
CA TRP A 215 24.75 8.52 9.21
C TRP A 215 25.67 9.57 9.87
N ARG A 216 25.18 10.25 10.91
CA ARG A 216 25.97 11.10 11.82
C ARG A 216 25.44 10.98 13.25
N TYR A 217 26.23 11.32 14.26
CA TYR A 217 25.69 11.45 15.62
C TYR A 217 24.78 12.68 15.73
N ALA A 218 23.69 12.58 16.48
CA ALA A 218 22.94 13.75 16.89
C ALA A 218 23.82 14.55 17.86
N ALA A 219 23.87 15.87 17.67
CA ALA A 219 24.59 16.78 18.57
C ALA A 219 23.81 17.00 19.86
#